data_AF-A0A645A6U2-F1
#
_entry.id   AF-A0A645A6U2-F1
#
_cell.length_a   1.000
_cell.length_b   1.000
_cell.length_c   1.000
_cell.angle_alpha   90.00
_cell.angle_beta   90.00
_cell.angle_gamma   90.00
#
_symmetry.space_group_name_H-M   'P 1'
#
loop_
_entity.id
_entity.type
_entity.pdbx_description
1 polymer ?
#
loop_
_entity_poly.entity_id
_entity_poly.type
_entity_poly.pdbx_seq_one_letter_code
_entity_poly.pdbx_strand_id
1 'polypeptide(L)' 'MVDSEYQGKGIGKAIMKEIDDYLELNTDEDAYTILLAKKPADKLYTKFNFKYAEPKSCGMKRK' A
#
# COMPACT_ATOMS: atom_id res chain seq x y z
N MET A 1 1.38 6.46 -8.10
CA MET A 1 0.38 7.56 -8.15
C MET A 1 -0.39 7.43 -9.45
N VAL A 2 -1.68 7.79 -9.47
CA VAL A 2 -2.49 7.83 -10.70
C VAL A 2 -2.84 9.28 -10.97
N ASP A 3 -2.62 9.71 -12.21
CA ASP A 3 -2.98 11.05 -12.69
C ASP A 3 -4.47 11.34 -12.43
N SER A 4 -4.80 12.59 -12.10
CA SER A 4 -6.17 13.01 -11.75
C SER A 4 -7.21 12.65 -12.81
N GLU A 5 -6.88 12.72 -14.10
CA GLU A 5 -7.81 12.40 -15.19
C GLU A 5 -8.15 10.90 -15.27
N TYR A 6 -7.38 10.07 -14.56
CA TYR A 6 -7.45 8.62 -14.56
C TYR A 6 -7.87 8.04 -13.20
N GLN A 7 -8.08 8.89 -12.20
CA GLN A 7 -8.58 8.47 -10.89
C GLN A 7 -10.03 7.99 -10.96
N GLY A 8 -10.44 7.15 -10.00
CA GLY A 8 -11.79 6.56 -9.97
C GLY A 8 -12.04 5.42 -10.96
N LYS A 9 -11.13 5.19 -11.91
CA LYS A 9 -11.26 4.14 -12.95
C LYS A 9 -10.68 2.78 -12.57
N GLY A 10 -10.39 2.56 -11.28
CA GLY A 10 -9.81 1.29 -10.79
C GLY A 10 -8.31 1.09 -11.07
N ILE A 11 -7.64 2.01 -11.77
CA ILE A 11 -6.21 1.89 -12.16
C ILE A 11 -5.30 1.72 -10.94
N GLY A 12 -5.54 2.48 -9.87
CA GLY A 12 -4.73 2.34 -8.64
C GLY A 12 -4.84 0.94 -8.01
N LYS A 13 -6.00 0.27 -8.16
CA LYS A 13 -6.19 -1.12 -7.74
C LYS A 13 -5.43 -2.08 -8.65
N ALA A 14 -5.46 -1.86 -9.96
CA ALA A 14 -4.70 -2.69 -10.90
C ALA A 14 -3.19 -2.60 -10.62
N ILE A 15 -2.67 -1.38 -10.44
CA ILE A 15 -1.24 -1.17 -10.09
C ILE A 15 -0.87 -1.89 -8.79
N MET A 16 -1.68 -1.74 -7.73
CA MET A 16 -1.36 -2.42 -6.47
C MET A 16 -1.44 -3.94 -6.58
N LYS A 17 -2.32 -4.48 -7.43
CA LYS A 17 -2.37 -5.93 -7.67
C LYS A 17 -1.06 -6.43 -8.26
N GLU A 18 -0.53 -5.77 -9.28
CA GLU A 18 0.74 -6.18 -9.88
C GLU A 18 1.92 -6.05 -8.89
N ILE A 19 1.88 -5.06 -7.99
CA ILE A 19 2.88 -4.91 -6.93
C ILE A 19 2.75 -6.04 -5.90
N ASP A 20 1.53 -6.36 -5.46
CA ASP A 20 1.26 -7.41 -4.47
C ASP A 20 1.70 -8.78 -5.01
N ASP A 21 1.30 -9.12 -6.23
CA ASP A 21 1.70 -10.34 -6.93
C ASP A 21 3.23 -10.44 -7.07
N TYR A 22 3.90 -9.32 -7.38
CA TYR A 22 5.36 -9.30 -7.46
C TYR A 22 6.00 -9.56 -6.09
N LEU A 23 5.49 -8.92 -5.03
CA LEU A 23 6.03 -9.14 -3.68
C LEU A 23 5.85 -10.60 -3.26
N GLU A 24 4.66 -11.17 -3.43
CA GLU A 24 4.40 -12.59 -3.11
C GLU A 24 5.37 -13.55 -3.81
N LEU A 25 5.74 -13.29 -5.07
CA LEU A 25 6.63 -14.16 -5.83
C LEU A 25 8.13 -13.92 -5.56
N ASN A 26 8.50 -12.71 -5.13
CA ASN A 26 9.90 -12.28 -5.13
C ASN A 26 10.45 -11.89 -3.75
N THR A 27 9.65 -12.01 -2.68
CA THR A 27 10.13 -11.76 -1.32
C THR A 27 10.24 -13.05 -0.52
N ASP A 28 11.21 -13.07 0.39
CA ASP A 28 11.34 -14.11 1.40
C ASP A 28 10.14 -14.09 2.36
N GLU A 29 9.84 -15.22 3.02
CA GLU A 29 8.73 -15.34 3.97
C GLU A 29 8.87 -14.39 5.18
N ASP A 30 10.11 -14.03 5.54
CA ASP A 30 10.41 -13.10 6.62
C ASP A 30 10.46 -11.62 6.17
N ALA A 31 10.22 -11.34 4.88
CA ALA A 31 10.23 -9.99 4.36
C ALA A 31 9.06 -9.16 4.92
N TYR A 32 9.34 -7.87 5.21
CA TYR A 32 8.33 -6.97 5.74
C TYR A 32 8.18 -5.71 4.88
N THR A 33 6.95 -5.45 4.43
CA THR A 33 6.62 -4.29 3.60
C THR A 33 5.81 -3.27 4.39
N ILE A 34 6.27 -2.01 4.40
CA ILE A 34 5.59 -0.89 5.08
C ILE A 34 5.23 0.17 4.06
N LEU A 35 4.05 0.78 4.22
CA LEU A 35 3.66 1.98 3.48
C LEU A 35 3.13 3.06 4.41
N LEU A 36 3.25 4.32 3.97
CA LEU A 36 2.68 5.48 4.64
C LEU A 36 1.55 6.04 3.77
N ALA A 37 0.31 5.76 4.17
CA ALA A 37 -0.88 6.23 3.47
C ALA A 37 -1.50 7.44 4.16
N LYS A 38 -1.77 8.51 3.39
CA LYS A 38 -2.69 9.55 3.83
C LYS A 38 -4.12 9.02 3.74
N LYS A 39 -4.93 9.24 4.78
CA LYS A 39 -6.36 8.96 4.71
C LYS A 39 -7.02 9.87 3.64
N PRO A 40 -7.95 9.35 2.81
CA PRO A 40 -8.56 8.02 2.85
C PRO A 40 -7.94 6.97 1.89
N ALA A 41 -6.69 7.17 1.42
CA ALA A 41 -6.03 6.23 0.50
C ALA A 41 -5.70 4.87 1.14
N ASP A 42 -5.65 4.82 2.48
CA ASP A 42 -5.53 3.60 3.26
C ASP A 42 -6.55 2.52 2.87
N LYS A 43 -7.78 2.92 2.50
CA LYS A 43 -8.83 2.00 2.04
C LYS A 43 -8.47 1.18 0.80
N LEU A 44 -7.54 1.65 -0.03
CA LEU A 44 -7.05 0.87 -1.16
C LEU A 44 -6.16 -0.27 -0.65
N TYR A 45 -5.20 0.05 0.21
CA TYR A 45 -4.17 -0.88 0.66
C TYR A 45 -4.72 -1.95 1.59
N THR A 46 -5.79 -1.67 2.36
CA THR A 46 -6.47 -2.70 3.16
C THR A 46 -7.06 -3.85 2.32
N LYS A 47 -7.15 -3.69 0.99
CA LYS A 47 -7.58 -4.76 0.06
C LYS A 47 -6.43 -5.70 -0.34
N PHE A 48 -5.19 -5.34 -0.03
CA PHE A 48 -3.95 -6.06 -0.36
C PHE A 48 -3.20 -6.42 0.92
N ASN A 49 -3.91 -6.95 1.91
CA ASN A 49 -3.39 -7.43 3.20
C ASN A 49 -2.61 -6.43 4.08
N PHE A 50 -2.48 -5.17 3.68
CA PHE A 50 -1.93 -4.13 4.55
C PHE A 50 -2.83 -3.90 5.76
N LYS A 51 -2.23 -3.92 6.94
CA LYS A 51 -2.86 -3.62 8.23
C LYS A 51 -2.22 -2.38 8.83
N TYR A 52 -2.94 -1.67 9.69
CA TYR A 52 -2.33 -0.59 10.46
C TYR A 52 -1.20 -1.14 11.32
N ALA A 53 -0.08 -0.43 11.31
CA ALA A 53 1.09 -0.75 12.13
C ALA A 53 0.88 -0.38 13.62
N GLU A 54 -0.11 0.47 13.91
CA GLU A 54 -0.49 0.85 15.28
C GLU A 54 -1.32 -0.25 15.97
N PRO A 55 -1.17 -0.44 17.31
CA PRO A 55 -0.42 0.40 18.26
C PRO A 55 1.08 0.08 18.33
N LYS A 56 1.55 -0.97 17.64
CA LYS A 56 2.90 -1.52 17.83
C LYS A 56 4.01 -0.68 17.19
N SER A 57 3.66 0.23 16.29
CA SER A 57 4.60 1.02 15.50
C SER A 57 3.93 2.29 14.99
N CYS A 58 4.63 3.43 15.10
CA CYS A 58 4.18 4.71 14.58
C CYS A 58 5.16 5.27 13.54
N GLY A 59 4.63 5.98 12.54
CA GLY A 59 5.45 6.69 11.56
C GLY A 59 5.91 8.04 12.12
N MET A 60 7.21 8.36 12.00
CA MET A 60 7.79 9.62 12.46
C MET A 60 8.32 10.43 11.27
N LYS A 61 8.27 11.77 11.33
CA LYS A 61 8.83 12.67 10.31
C LYS A 61 9.65 13.80 10.95
N ARG A 62 10.70 14.29 10.29
CA ARG A 62 11.49 15.46 10.69
C ARG A 62 11.36 16.55 9.61
N LYS A 63 11.37 17.82 10.02
CA LYS A 63 11.33 18.99 9.13
C LYS A 63 12.73 19.37 8.68
#